data_AF-G2R0P9-F1
#
_entry.id   AF-G2R0P9-F1
#
_cell.length_a   1.000
_cell.length_b   1.000
_cell.length_c   1.000
_cell.angle_alpha   90.00
_cell.angle_beta   90.00
_cell.angle_gamma   90.00
#
_symmetry.space_group_name_H-M   'P 1'
#
loop_
_entity.id
_entity.type
_entity.pdbx_description
1 polymer ?
#
loop_
_entity_poly.entity_id
_entity_poly.type
_entity_poly.pdbx_seq_one_letter_code
_entity_poly.pdbx_strand_id
1 'polypeptide(L)'
;RATPDISAIGAGFQIVMGGSVTQVLGTSASTPVVAAMVALVNDARMRAGKPSLGWLNPLLYADKVRAVLRDVQAGTSAGCRFPDGSTAPGWTAVAGYDCVTGLGVVGDFNAFLASLM
;
A
#
# COMPACT_ATOMS: atom_id res chain seq x y z
N ARG A 1 15.20 4.26 -7.49
CA ARG A 1 13.74 4.17 -7.24
C ARG A 1 13.56 3.91 -5.75
N ALA A 2 12.88 4.81 -5.03
CA ALA A 2 12.50 4.57 -3.65
C ALA A 2 11.27 3.64 -3.57
N THR A 3 11.05 3.02 -2.43
CA THR A 3 9.93 2.09 -2.18
C THR A 3 9.43 2.30 -0.75
N PRO A 4 8.15 1.98 -0.45
CA PRO A 4 7.06 1.62 -1.37
C PRO A 4 6.37 2.85 -2.00
N ASP A 5 5.47 2.62 -2.97
CA ASP A 5 4.63 3.70 -3.53
C ASP A 5 3.42 4.01 -2.61
N ILE A 6 2.73 2.97 -2.13
CA ILE A 6 1.66 3.03 -1.12
C ILE A 6 1.73 1.78 -0.23
N SER A 7 1.03 1.81 0.89
CA SER A 7 0.95 0.71 1.85
C SER A 7 -0.48 0.32 2.20
N ALA A 8 -0.62 -0.84 2.84
CA ALA A 8 -1.85 -1.28 3.48
C ALA A 8 -1.51 -2.06 4.76
N ILE A 9 -2.53 -2.47 5.53
CA ILE A 9 -2.32 -3.32 6.71
C ILE A 9 -1.54 -4.58 6.27
N GLY A 10 -0.54 -4.95 7.06
CA GLY A 10 0.34 -6.09 6.79
C GLY A 10 0.42 -7.09 7.94
N ALA A 11 -0.51 -7.06 8.89
CA ALA A 11 -0.51 -7.96 10.04
C ALA A 11 -1.95 -8.26 10.49
N GLY A 12 -2.14 -9.38 11.21
CA GLY A 12 -3.43 -9.75 11.77
C GLY A 12 -4.41 -10.38 10.76
N PHE A 13 -3.93 -10.76 9.57
CA PHE A 13 -4.77 -11.44 8.58
C PHE A 13 -4.98 -12.90 8.97
N GLN A 14 -6.23 -13.33 9.05
CA GLN A 14 -6.58 -14.74 9.21
C GLN A 14 -6.73 -15.38 7.83
N ILE A 15 -6.05 -16.50 7.62
CA ILE A 15 -6.14 -17.30 6.39
C ILE A 15 -6.40 -18.76 6.74
N VAL A 16 -6.86 -19.54 5.78
CA VAL A 16 -6.93 -21.01 5.89
C VAL A 16 -5.73 -21.61 5.16
N MET A 17 -4.83 -22.27 5.89
CA MET A 17 -3.68 -22.97 5.34
C MET A 17 -3.74 -24.43 5.76
N GLY A 18 -3.75 -25.34 4.77
CA GLY A 18 -3.85 -26.79 5.05
C GLY A 18 -5.11 -27.18 5.83
N GLY A 19 -6.22 -26.46 5.66
CA GLY A 19 -7.49 -26.70 6.36
C GLY A 19 -7.59 -26.09 7.76
N SER A 20 -6.55 -25.40 8.24
CA SER A 20 -6.56 -24.74 9.56
C SER A 20 -6.51 -23.22 9.44
N VAL A 21 -7.24 -22.52 10.31
CA VAL A 21 -7.17 -21.06 10.43
C VAL A 21 -5.84 -20.67 11.08
N THR A 22 -5.10 -19.77 10.45
CA THR A 22 -3.82 -19.25 10.96
C THR A 22 -3.73 -17.75 10.70
N GLN A 23 -2.99 -17.05 11.57
CA GLN A 23 -2.70 -15.64 11.42
C GLN A 23 -1.38 -15.43 10.68
N VAL A 24 -1.38 -14.53 9.70
CA VAL A 24 -0.18 -14.15 8.95
C VAL A 24 0.14 -12.65 9.07
N LEU A 25 1.39 -12.33 8.78
CA LEU A 25 1.93 -10.99 8.66
C LEU A 25 2.83 -10.89 7.42
N GLY A 26 3.16 -9.67 7.03
CA GLY A 26 4.01 -9.34 5.89
C GLY A 26 3.26 -8.57 4.80
N THR A 27 4.04 -7.88 3.96
CA THR A 27 3.55 -7.14 2.80
C THR A 27 2.90 -8.04 1.74
N SER A 28 3.14 -9.36 1.81
CA SER A 28 2.39 -10.38 1.06
C SER A 28 0.89 -10.35 1.34
N ALA A 29 0.47 -9.95 2.54
CA ALA A 29 -0.95 -9.75 2.86
C ALA A 29 -1.46 -8.37 2.39
N SER A 30 -0.61 -7.34 2.45
CA SER A 30 -0.95 -5.99 1.98
C SER A 30 -1.16 -5.92 0.46
N THR A 31 -0.33 -6.64 -0.30
CA THR A 31 -0.34 -6.64 -1.77
C THR A 31 -1.70 -7.01 -2.38
N PRO A 32 -2.34 -8.14 -2.01
CA PRO A 32 -3.64 -8.51 -2.55
C PRO A 32 -4.77 -7.57 -2.09
N VAL A 33 -4.65 -6.91 -0.93
CA VAL A 33 -5.62 -5.90 -0.49
C VAL A 33 -5.62 -4.70 -1.45
N VAL A 34 -4.44 -4.16 -1.76
CA VAL A 34 -4.30 -3.07 -2.73
C VAL A 34 -4.74 -3.52 -4.13
N ALA A 35 -4.37 -4.73 -4.56
CA ALA A 35 -4.79 -5.26 -5.84
C ALA A 35 -6.33 -5.36 -5.96
N ALA A 36 -7.02 -5.80 -4.90
CA ALA A 36 -8.47 -5.87 -4.87
C ALA A 36 -9.12 -4.47 -4.94
N MET A 37 -8.57 -3.48 -4.24
CA MET A 37 -9.03 -2.09 -4.35
C MET A 37 -8.92 -1.57 -5.80
N VAL A 38 -7.77 -1.79 -6.45
CA VAL A 38 -7.55 -1.38 -7.84
C VAL A 38 -8.48 -2.14 -8.81
N ALA A 39 -8.74 -3.42 -8.56
CA ALA A 39 -9.68 -4.21 -9.36
C ALA A 39 -11.11 -3.65 -9.26
N LEU A 40 -11.57 -3.27 -8.05
CA LEU A 40 -12.87 -2.64 -7.84
C LEU A 40 -12.98 -1.28 -8.54
N VAL A 41 -11.91 -0.48 -8.53
CA VAL A 41 -11.88 0.79 -9.29
C VAL A 41 -11.95 0.52 -10.80
N ASN A 42 -11.22 -0.47 -11.30
CA ASN A 42 -11.30 -0.86 -12.72
C ASN A 42 -12.70 -1.36 -13.11
N ASP A 43 -13.37 -2.14 -12.26
CA ASP A 43 -14.76 -2.56 -12.47
C ASP A 43 -15.69 -1.35 -12.61
N ALA A 44 -15.61 -0.39 -11.67
CA ALA A 44 -16.40 0.83 -11.74
C ALA A 44 -16.12 1.66 -13.01
N ARG A 45 -14.84 1.79 -13.39
CA ARG A 45 -14.42 2.46 -14.63
C ARG A 45 -14.99 1.79 -15.87
N MET A 46 -14.91 0.46 -15.97
CA MET A 46 -15.45 -0.29 -17.10
C MET A 46 -16.96 -0.15 -17.22
N ARG A 47 -17.71 -0.20 -16.11
CA ARG A 47 -19.16 0.06 -16.11
C ARG A 47 -19.52 1.48 -16.56
N ALA A 48 -18.61 2.44 -16.34
CA ALA A 48 -18.73 3.81 -16.82
C ALA A 48 -18.15 4.03 -18.24
N GLY A 49 -17.79 2.97 -18.97
CA GLY A 49 -17.21 3.07 -20.32
C GLY A 49 -15.78 3.61 -20.36
N LYS A 50 -15.06 3.63 -19.24
CA LYS A 50 -13.68 4.11 -19.12
C LYS A 50 -12.68 2.94 -19.20
N PRO A 51 -11.45 3.17 -19.72
CA PRO A 51 -10.41 2.15 -19.73
C PRO A 51 -9.89 1.85 -18.32
N SER A 52 -9.27 0.68 -18.15
CA SER A 52 -8.56 0.32 -16.92
C SER A 52 -7.40 1.28 -16.64
N LEU A 53 -6.99 1.37 -15.37
CA LEU A 53 -5.99 2.32 -14.89
C LEU A 53 -4.57 2.04 -15.44
N GLY A 54 -4.24 0.79 -15.77
CA GLY A 54 -2.93 0.42 -16.28
C GLY A 54 -1.79 0.72 -15.30
N TRP A 55 -0.74 1.40 -15.77
CA TRP A 55 0.38 1.85 -14.94
C TRP A 55 -0.15 2.88 -13.91
N LEU A 56 -0.21 2.47 -12.65
CA LEU A 56 -0.88 3.23 -11.60
C LEU A 56 -0.05 4.38 -11.01
N ASN A 57 1.30 4.31 -11.01
CA ASN A 57 2.13 5.27 -10.25
C ASN A 57 1.89 6.76 -10.63
N PRO A 58 1.86 7.22 -11.90
CA PRO A 58 1.59 8.61 -12.23
C PRO A 58 0.28 9.12 -11.64
N LEU A 59 -0.74 8.24 -11.54
CA LEU A 59 -2.01 8.58 -10.92
C LEU A 59 -1.85 8.71 -9.39
N LEU A 60 -1.15 7.77 -8.73
CA LEU A 60 -0.90 7.83 -7.28
C LEU A 60 -0.17 9.11 -6.86
N TYR A 61 0.81 9.55 -7.64
CA TYR A 61 1.59 10.74 -7.34
C TYR A 61 0.93 12.06 -7.81
N ALA A 62 -0.22 11.99 -8.50
CA ALA A 62 -1.00 13.18 -8.85
C ALA A 62 -1.74 13.74 -7.63
N ASP A 63 -1.85 15.07 -7.53
CA ASP A 63 -2.44 15.75 -6.38
C ASP A 63 -3.83 15.24 -6.01
N LYS A 64 -4.66 14.92 -7.02
CA LYS A 64 -6.02 14.40 -6.84
C LYS A 64 -6.05 13.10 -6.02
N VAL A 65 -5.13 12.18 -6.26
CA VAL A 65 -5.07 10.89 -5.56
C VAL A 65 -4.31 11.03 -4.25
N ARG A 66 -3.20 11.78 -4.23
CA ARG A 66 -2.44 12.06 -3.00
C ARG A 66 -3.31 12.68 -1.90
N ALA A 67 -4.24 13.56 -2.27
CA ALA A 67 -5.14 14.24 -1.33
C ALA A 67 -6.11 13.30 -0.59
N VAL A 68 -6.34 12.08 -1.11
CA VAL A 68 -7.25 11.09 -0.49
C VAL A 68 -6.52 9.91 0.15
N LEU A 69 -5.18 9.90 0.09
CA LEU A 69 -4.37 8.96 0.85
C LEU A 69 -4.19 9.47 2.28
N ARG A 70 -4.19 8.54 3.24
CA ARG A 70 -3.90 8.83 4.63
C ARG A 70 -2.40 8.65 4.88
N ASP A 71 -1.73 9.76 5.13
CA ASP A 71 -0.32 9.82 5.48
C ASP A 71 -0.02 9.10 6.81
N VAL A 72 1.07 8.33 6.86
CA VAL A 72 1.52 7.60 8.04
C VAL A 72 2.80 8.25 8.54
N GLN A 73 2.70 9.03 9.61
CA GLN A 73 3.78 9.92 10.05
C GLN A 73 4.57 9.39 11.26
N ALA A 74 4.36 8.13 11.63
CA ALA A 74 4.97 7.55 12.82
C ALA A 74 5.29 6.07 12.64
N GLY A 75 6.36 5.63 13.29
CA GLY A 75 6.90 4.28 13.20
C GLY A 75 8.25 4.23 12.49
N THR A 76 8.93 3.09 12.62
CA THR A 76 10.26 2.86 12.04
C THR A 76 10.28 1.46 11.45
N SER A 77 10.85 1.31 10.25
CA SER A 77 11.09 -0.01 9.67
C SER A 77 12.18 -0.75 10.45
N ALA A 78 12.20 -2.08 10.35
CA ALA A 78 13.37 -2.81 10.80
C ALA A 78 14.58 -2.46 9.92
N GLY A 79 15.76 -2.39 10.54
CA GLY A 79 17.04 -2.32 9.85
C GLY A 79 17.56 -3.69 9.42
N CYS A 80 18.73 -3.72 8.80
CA CYS A 80 19.41 -4.95 8.41
C CYS A 80 20.58 -5.25 9.35
N ARG A 81 20.79 -6.52 9.68
CA ARG A 81 22.03 -7.01 10.28
C ARG A 81 22.71 -7.95 9.29
N PHE A 82 23.97 -7.67 8.97
CA PHE A 82 24.72 -8.40 7.95
C PHE A 82 25.60 -9.49 8.59
N PRO A 83 25.99 -10.53 7.81
CA PRO A 83 26.81 -11.62 8.32
C PRO A 83 28.19 -11.18 8.85
N ASP A 84 28.73 -10.07 8.34
CA ASP A 84 29.99 -9.48 8.80
C ASP A 84 29.87 -8.72 10.13
N GLY A 85 28.67 -8.70 10.73
CA GLY A 85 28.39 -8.01 11.99
C GLY A 85 28.00 -6.54 11.81
N SER A 86 28.08 -5.98 10.61
CA SER A 86 27.62 -4.62 10.33
C SER A 86 26.09 -4.53 10.41
N THR A 87 25.59 -3.32 10.67
CA THR A 87 24.15 -3.05 10.74
C THR A 87 23.80 -1.82 9.91
N ALA A 88 22.63 -1.85 9.29
CA ALA A 88 22.00 -0.69 8.67
C ALA A 88 20.73 -0.34 9.46
N PRO A 89 20.52 0.92 9.86
CA PRO A 89 19.29 1.32 10.53
C PRO A 89 18.09 1.22 9.60
N GLY A 90 16.90 1.11 10.18
CA GLY A 90 15.65 1.26 9.44
C GLY A 90 15.33 2.71 9.11
N TRP A 91 14.30 2.90 8.28
CA TRP A 91 13.78 4.21 7.92
C TRP A 91 12.69 4.64 8.90
N THR A 92 12.59 5.93 9.16
CA THR A 92 11.53 6.50 10.01
C THR A 92 10.42 7.05 9.12
N ALA A 93 9.17 6.77 9.48
CA ALA A 93 8.01 7.35 8.82
C ALA A 93 7.91 8.84 9.15
N VAL A 94 7.63 9.67 8.17
CA VAL A 94 7.64 11.14 8.30
C VAL A 94 6.46 11.73 7.52
N ALA A 95 6.16 13.01 7.73
CA ALA A 95 5.13 13.69 6.95
C ALA A 95 5.44 13.66 5.45
N GLY A 96 4.47 13.24 4.64
CA GLY A 96 4.58 13.11 3.19
C GLY A 96 5.09 11.74 2.75
N TYR A 97 5.86 11.70 1.65
CA TYR A 97 6.43 10.45 1.19
C TYR A 97 7.57 9.99 2.11
N ASP A 98 7.56 8.73 2.51
CA ASP A 98 8.67 8.10 3.22
C ASP A 98 9.02 6.69 2.70
N CYS A 99 10.22 6.20 3.05
CA CYS A 99 10.71 4.89 2.63
C CYS A 99 10.17 3.71 3.47
N VAL A 100 9.15 3.95 4.30
CA VAL A 100 8.47 2.94 5.14
C VAL A 100 7.10 2.62 4.56
N THR A 101 6.30 3.65 4.26
CA THR A 101 4.90 3.56 3.86
C THR A 101 4.56 4.21 2.53
N GLY A 102 5.50 4.92 1.91
CA GLY A 102 5.31 5.59 0.61
C GLY A 102 4.45 6.83 0.76
N LEU A 103 3.44 6.98 -0.10
CA LEU A 103 2.43 8.04 0.00
C LEU A 103 1.37 7.79 1.10
N GLY A 104 1.51 6.71 1.88
CA GLY A 104 0.59 6.30 2.93
C GLY A 104 -0.38 5.20 2.51
N VAL A 105 -1.59 5.21 3.08
CA VAL A 105 -2.59 4.14 2.92
C VAL A 105 -3.90 4.66 2.34
N VAL A 106 -4.66 3.79 1.67
CA VAL A 106 -6.07 4.07 1.34
C VAL A 106 -6.90 3.97 2.63
N GLY A 107 -7.21 5.11 3.24
CA GLY A 107 -8.01 5.18 4.47
C GLY A 107 -9.52 5.14 4.22
N ASP A 108 -9.96 5.74 3.12
CA ASP A 108 -11.34 5.72 2.63
C ASP A 108 -11.36 5.25 1.18
N PHE A 109 -11.93 4.06 0.95
CA PHE A 109 -12.00 3.48 -0.38
C PHE A 109 -12.91 4.29 -1.33
N ASN A 110 -13.98 4.90 -0.84
CA ASN A 110 -14.89 5.68 -1.69
C ASN A 110 -14.22 6.96 -2.19
N ALA A 111 -13.44 7.64 -1.34
CA ALA A 111 -12.65 8.79 -1.74
C ALA A 111 -11.57 8.39 -2.77
N PHE A 112 -10.88 7.27 -2.55
CA PHE A 112 -9.91 6.73 -3.49
C PHE A 112 -10.55 6.39 -4.86
N LEU A 113 -11.69 5.70 -4.85
CA LEU A 113 -12.48 5.40 -6.05
C LEU A 113 -12.84 6.68 -6.80
N ALA A 114 -13.45 7.66 -6.13
CA ALA A 114 -13.86 8.92 -6.75
C ALA A 114 -12.66 9.70 -7.35
N SER A 115 -11.48 9.61 -6.72
CA SER A 115 -10.26 10.24 -7.24
C SER A 115 -9.79 9.62 -8.57
N LEU A 116 -10.14 8.35 -8.82
CA LEU A 116 -9.68 7.57 -9.97
C LEU A 116 -10.77 7.30 -11.02
N MET A 117 -11.99 7.79 -10.83
CA MET A 117 -13.02 7.81 -11.86
C MET A 117 -12.73 8.90 -12.88
#